data_AF-A0A538SAE0-F1
#
_entry.id   AF-A0A538SAE0-F1
#
_cell.length_a   1.000
_cell.length_b   1.000
_cell.length_c   1.000
_cell.angle_alpha   90.00
_cell.angle_beta   90.00
_cell.angle_gamma   90.00
#
_symmetry.space_group_name_H-M   'P 1'
#
loop_
_entity.id
_entity.type
_entity.pdbx_description
1 polymer ?
#
loop_
_entity_poly.entity_id
_entity_poly.type
_entity_poly.pdbx_seq_one_letter_code
_entity_poly.pdbx_strand_id
1 'polypeptide(L)'
;MRLKDTLEEAATRRVLASIHTLEGRYVDAHAQARQAIRLLEAIHERFELARAYREQARRVKGDSDPERLREAQNYAFKAMSLFEQLGLEDAGSDCEGILRELNAPTWLVAPRTERPAHHPSSQAQDIARAHGFLTQHARTLDVVRKASELLSTPARVLLQGETGVGKNLLAYMFRTFEIERGRPFVEVNCTSLPGDLVESELFGYVRGAFTGAAITKRGIFEDADGGTIFLNEIGE
;
A
#
# COMPACT_ATOMS: atom_id res chain seq x y z
N MET A 1 -8.37 25.87 2.64
CA MET A 1 -8.82 25.71 1.24
C MET A 1 -10.12 24.91 1.28
N ARG A 2 -11.22 25.38 0.66
CA ARG A 2 -12.49 24.63 0.71
C ARG A 2 -12.43 23.44 -0.24
N LEU A 3 -13.17 22.37 0.06
CA LEU A 3 -13.23 21.14 -0.76
C LEU A 3 -13.62 21.45 -2.21
N LYS A 4 -14.54 22.39 -2.42
CA LYS A 4 -14.97 22.88 -3.73
C LYS A 4 -13.84 23.53 -4.53
N ASP A 5 -13.03 24.38 -3.89
CA ASP A 5 -11.90 25.08 -4.54
C ASP A 5 -10.84 24.06 -5.04
N THR A 6 -10.63 22.98 -4.26
CA THR A 6 -9.64 21.94 -4.58
C THR A 6 -10.08 21.07 -5.76
N LEU A 7 -11.37 20.76 -5.84
CA LEU A 7 -11.96 20.02 -6.95
C LEU A 7 -11.93 20.85 -8.26
N GLU A 8 -12.25 22.15 -8.17
CA GLU A 8 -12.17 23.09 -9.29
C GLU A 8 -10.73 23.24 -9.81
N GLU A 9 -9.76 23.32 -8.90
CA GLU A 9 -8.34 23.35 -9.26
C GLU A 9 -7.91 22.04 -9.95
N ALA A 10 -8.31 20.88 -9.42
CA ALA A 10 -8.00 19.59 -10.03
C ALA A 10 -8.61 19.45 -11.44
N ALA A 11 -9.85 19.91 -11.63
CA ALA A 11 -10.50 19.92 -12.94
C ALA A 11 -9.75 20.82 -13.94
N THR A 12 -9.36 22.02 -13.50
CA THR A 12 -8.58 22.98 -14.30
C THR A 12 -7.27 22.36 -14.78
N ARG A 13 -6.56 21.67 -13.88
CA ARG A 13 -5.28 21.02 -14.20
C ARG A 13 -5.43 19.87 -15.18
N ARG A 14 -6.53 19.10 -15.12
CA ARG A 14 -6.82 18.05 -16.12
C ARG A 14 -7.08 18.62 -17.51
N VAL A 15 -7.79 19.74 -17.60
CA VAL A 15 -8.01 20.44 -18.86
C VAL A 15 -6.68 20.94 -19.43
N LEU A 16 -5.84 21.58 -18.60
CA LEU A 16 -4.50 22.02 -19.01
C LEU A 16 -3.63 20.85 -19.49
N ALA A 17 -3.68 19.70 -18.81
CA ALA A 17 -2.96 18.51 -19.23
C ALA A 17 -3.39 18.03 -20.63
N SER A 18 -4.68 18.07 -20.93
CA SER A 18 -5.20 17.72 -22.26
C SER A 18 -4.79 18.73 -23.34
N ILE A 19 -4.81 20.03 -23.03
CA ILE A 19 -4.33 21.08 -23.95
C ILE A 19 -2.86 20.88 -24.28
N HIS A 20 -2.00 20.72 -23.27
CA HIS A 20 -0.57 20.47 -23.48
C HIS A 20 -0.30 19.20 -24.29
N THR A 21 -1.13 18.17 -24.13
CA THR A 21 -1.04 16.95 -24.93
C THR A 21 -1.30 17.25 -26.41
N LEU A 22 -2.35 18.02 -26.73
CA LEU A 22 -2.69 18.42 -28.10
C LEU A 22 -1.63 19.33 -28.72
N GLU A 23 -0.94 20.14 -27.91
CA GLU A 23 0.16 21.00 -28.34
C GLU A 23 1.50 20.25 -28.47
N GLY A 24 1.55 18.95 -28.19
CA GLY A 24 2.79 18.15 -28.19
C GLY A 24 3.74 18.44 -27.03
N ARG A 25 3.30 19.21 -26.02
CA ARG A 25 4.05 19.54 -24.79
C ARG A 25 3.86 18.46 -23.73
N TYR A 26 4.36 17.25 -24.02
CA TYR A 26 4.11 16.07 -23.19
C TYR A 26 4.64 16.18 -21.74
N VAL A 27 5.75 16.89 -21.52
CA VAL A 27 6.32 17.10 -20.17
C VAL A 27 5.38 17.96 -19.32
N ASP A 28 4.90 19.07 -19.89
CA ASP A 28 3.94 19.97 -19.23
C ASP A 28 2.60 19.27 -18.99
N ALA A 29 2.14 18.48 -19.97
CA ALA A 29 0.93 17.67 -19.86
C ALA A 29 1.01 16.69 -18.67
N HIS A 30 2.13 15.99 -18.55
CA HIS A 30 2.35 15.04 -17.45
C HIS A 30 2.40 15.73 -16.09
N ALA A 31 3.10 16.87 -16.00
CA ALA A 31 3.20 17.65 -14.79
C ALA A 31 1.81 18.13 -14.29
N GLN A 32 0.99 18.69 -15.19
CA GLN A 32 -0.35 19.16 -14.84
C GLN A 32 -1.27 18.03 -14.38
N ALA A 33 -1.22 16.88 -15.05
CA ALA A 33 -2.03 15.74 -14.66
C ALA A 33 -1.61 15.12 -13.32
N ARG A 34 -0.31 15.01 -13.04
CA ARG A 34 0.18 14.55 -11.74
C ARG A 34 -0.29 15.49 -10.63
N GLN A 35 -0.30 16.80 -10.89
CA GLN A 35 -0.77 17.75 -9.91
C GLN A 35 -2.29 17.65 -9.70
N ALA A 36 -3.07 17.39 -10.75
CA ALA A 36 -4.51 17.09 -10.60
C ALA A 36 -4.76 15.83 -9.77
N ILE A 37 -4.01 14.75 -10.02
CA ILE A 37 -4.10 13.49 -9.27
C ILE A 37 -3.81 13.74 -7.78
N ARG A 38 -2.74 14.47 -7.44
CA ARG A 38 -2.41 14.80 -6.04
C ARG A 38 -3.53 15.54 -5.33
N LEU A 39 -4.18 16.50 -6.01
CA LEU A 39 -5.30 17.23 -5.43
C LEU A 39 -6.51 16.32 -5.19
N LEU A 40 -6.80 15.41 -6.12
CA LEU A 40 -7.90 14.44 -6.00
C LEU A 40 -7.63 13.38 -4.91
N GLU A 41 -6.38 12.94 -4.76
CA GLU A 41 -5.94 12.08 -3.66
C GLU A 41 -6.15 12.76 -2.30
N ALA A 42 -5.80 14.05 -2.19
CA ALA A 42 -5.96 14.80 -0.94
C ALA A 42 -7.42 14.91 -0.48
N ILE A 43 -8.36 15.05 -1.42
CA ILE A 43 -9.80 15.18 -1.13
C ILE A 43 -10.56 13.85 -1.14
N HIS A 44 -9.89 12.73 -1.43
CA HIS A 44 -10.47 11.39 -1.47
C HIS A 44 -11.68 11.24 -2.42
N GLU A 45 -11.76 12.04 -3.48
CA GLU A 45 -12.82 11.98 -4.50
C GLU A 45 -12.57 10.81 -5.47
N ARG A 46 -13.02 9.62 -5.07
CA ARG A 46 -12.70 8.33 -5.73
C ARG A 46 -13.06 8.28 -7.20
N PHE A 47 -14.22 8.82 -7.59
CA PHE A 47 -14.68 8.79 -8.98
C PHE A 47 -13.83 9.68 -9.89
N GLU A 48 -13.58 10.92 -9.49
CA GLU A 48 -12.77 11.85 -10.28
C GLU A 48 -11.30 11.44 -10.31
N LEU A 49 -10.80 10.82 -9.23
CA LEU A 49 -9.49 10.20 -9.19
C LEU A 49 -9.38 9.02 -10.18
N ALA A 50 -10.36 8.13 -10.20
CA ALA A 50 -10.41 7.01 -11.16
C ALA A 50 -10.40 7.51 -12.61
N ARG A 51 -11.18 8.56 -12.90
CA ARG A 51 -11.18 9.21 -14.22
C ARG A 51 -9.82 9.81 -14.57
N ALA A 52 -9.17 10.50 -13.63
CA ALA A 52 -7.87 11.13 -13.85
C ALA A 52 -6.78 10.08 -14.16
N TYR A 53 -6.78 8.95 -13.42
CA TYR A 53 -5.88 7.84 -13.70
C TYR A 53 -6.12 7.20 -15.08
N ARG A 54 -7.39 6.94 -15.44
CA ARG A 54 -7.74 6.39 -16.75
C ARG A 54 -7.29 7.31 -17.90
N GLU A 55 -7.54 8.61 -17.76
CA GLU A 55 -7.10 9.61 -18.74
C GLU A 55 -5.58 9.63 -18.87
N GLN A 56 -4.84 9.48 -17.78
CA GLN A 56 -3.39 9.44 -17.87
C GLN A 56 -2.87 8.18 -18.55
N ALA A 57 -3.43 7.02 -18.25
CA ALA A 57 -3.05 5.80 -18.93
C ALA A 57 -3.23 5.87 -20.47
N ARG A 58 -4.29 6.56 -20.94
CA ARG A 58 -4.55 6.74 -22.38
C ARG A 58 -3.54 7.67 -23.07
N ARG A 59 -2.91 8.61 -22.36
CA ARG A 59 -2.00 9.61 -22.96
C ARG A 59 -0.69 9.00 -23.46
N VAL A 60 -0.30 7.85 -22.92
CA VAL A 60 0.95 7.15 -23.26
C VAL A 60 0.75 6.12 -24.38
N LYS A 61 -0.44 6.07 -24.99
CA LYS A 61 -0.75 5.17 -26.10
C LYS A 61 0.18 5.47 -27.29
N GLY A 62 1.02 4.49 -27.65
CA GLY A 62 1.99 4.59 -28.74
C GLY A 62 3.37 5.14 -28.34
N ASP A 63 3.61 5.43 -27.06
CA ASP A 63 4.96 5.74 -26.56
C ASP A 63 5.81 4.46 -26.55
N SER A 64 7.12 4.60 -26.80
CA SER A 64 8.09 3.48 -26.80
C SER A 64 8.95 3.45 -25.54
N ASP A 65 8.86 4.47 -24.68
CA ASP A 65 9.60 4.55 -23.42
C ASP A 65 9.08 3.51 -22.40
N PRO A 66 9.91 2.52 -22.00
CA PRO A 66 9.50 1.48 -21.06
C PRO A 66 9.06 2.00 -19.69
N GLU A 67 9.64 3.11 -19.21
CA GLU A 67 9.27 3.67 -17.90
C GLU A 67 7.87 4.31 -17.95
N ARG A 68 7.58 5.04 -19.03
CA ARG A 68 6.27 5.67 -19.23
C ARG A 68 5.18 4.64 -19.49
N LEU A 69 5.48 3.60 -20.26
CA LEU A 69 4.56 2.48 -20.47
C LEU A 69 4.21 1.81 -19.14
N ARG A 70 5.20 1.56 -18.28
CA ARG A 70 4.98 1.00 -16.94
C ARG A 70 4.18 1.94 -16.03
N GLU A 71 4.45 3.25 -16.10
CA GLU A 71 3.68 4.26 -15.37
C GLU A 71 2.21 4.27 -15.82
N ALA A 72 1.96 4.20 -17.14
CA ALA A 72 0.62 4.14 -17.72
C ALA A 72 -0.13 2.86 -17.34
N GLN A 73 0.55 1.71 -17.33
CA GLN A 73 -0.02 0.44 -16.85
C GLN A 73 -0.46 0.55 -15.38
N ASN A 74 0.36 1.18 -14.52
CA ASN A 74 0.01 1.42 -13.11
C ASN A 74 -1.23 2.32 -12.99
N TYR A 75 -1.31 3.40 -13.76
CA TYR A 75 -2.51 4.25 -13.76
C TYR A 75 -3.76 3.53 -14.26
N ALA A 76 -3.68 2.72 -15.33
CA ALA A 76 -4.82 1.95 -15.81
C ALA A 76 -5.32 0.96 -14.76
N PHE A 77 -4.40 0.29 -14.06
CA PHE A 77 -4.75 -0.61 -12.96
C PHE A 77 -5.40 0.10 -11.78
N LYS A 78 -4.84 1.24 -11.34
CA LYS A 78 -5.43 2.07 -10.27
C LYS A 78 -6.84 2.56 -10.63
N ALA A 79 -7.04 2.96 -11.89
CA ALA A 79 -8.34 3.35 -12.40
C ALA A 79 -9.34 2.19 -12.38
N MET A 80 -8.93 1.02 -12.90
CA MET A 80 -9.74 -0.20 -12.92
C MET A 80 -10.21 -0.59 -11.52
N SER A 81 -9.29 -0.67 -10.55
CA SER A 81 -9.59 -0.99 -9.16
C SER A 81 -10.57 -0.02 -8.52
N LEU A 82 -10.43 1.28 -8.77
CA LEU A 82 -11.36 2.28 -8.25
C LEU A 82 -12.74 2.19 -8.91
N PHE A 83 -12.81 1.94 -10.23
CA PHE A 83 -14.10 1.76 -10.91
C PHE A 83 -14.83 0.50 -10.44
N GLU A 84 -14.12 -0.60 -10.22
CA GLU A 84 -14.69 -1.82 -9.63
C GLU A 84 -15.23 -1.57 -8.21
N GLN A 85 -14.47 -0.86 -7.35
CA GLN A 85 -14.92 -0.50 -6.00
C GLN A 85 -16.15 0.42 -5.99
N LEU A 86 -16.35 1.19 -7.06
CA LEU A 86 -17.50 2.06 -7.26
C LEU A 86 -18.69 1.34 -7.92
N GLY A 87 -18.55 0.05 -8.27
CA GLY A 87 -19.58 -0.72 -8.97
C GLY A 87 -19.77 -0.32 -10.44
N LEU A 88 -18.77 0.31 -11.06
CA LEU A 88 -18.81 0.79 -12.44
C LEU A 88 -18.07 -0.20 -13.36
N GLU A 89 -18.67 -1.37 -13.58
CA GLU A 89 -18.08 -2.48 -14.33
C GLU A 89 -17.70 -2.09 -15.77
N ASP A 90 -18.54 -1.33 -16.48
CA ASP A 90 -18.24 -0.83 -17.83
C ASP A 90 -16.98 0.02 -17.87
N ALA A 91 -16.80 0.89 -16.87
CA ALA A 91 -15.61 1.74 -16.76
C ALA A 91 -14.36 0.96 -16.35
N GLY A 92 -14.52 -0.15 -15.62
CA GLY A 92 -13.47 -1.12 -15.33
C GLY A 92 -13.02 -1.86 -16.59
N SER A 93 -13.97 -2.38 -17.38
CA SER A 93 -13.72 -3.04 -18.67
C SER A 93 -13.00 -2.12 -19.66
N ASP A 94 -13.34 -0.83 -19.69
CA ASP A 94 -12.61 0.18 -20.45
C ASP A 94 -11.12 0.24 -20.06
N CYS A 95 -10.80 0.12 -18.76
CA CYS A 95 -9.42 0.14 -18.25
C CYS A 95 -8.69 -1.16 -18.57
N GLU A 96 -9.39 -2.29 -18.56
CA GLU A 96 -8.88 -3.57 -19.01
C GLU A 96 -8.46 -3.50 -20.50
N GLY A 97 -9.27 -2.86 -21.34
CA GLY A 97 -8.93 -2.58 -22.73
C GLY A 97 -7.63 -1.77 -22.87
N ILE A 98 -7.47 -0.72 -22.07
CA ILE A 98 -6.23 0.10 -22.05
C ILE A 98 -5.02 -0.76 -21.64
N LEU A 99 -5.17 -1.60 -20.61
CA LEU A 99 -4.10 -2.48 -20.16
C LEU A 99 -3.66 -3.45 -21.28
N ARG A 100 -4.61 -4.07 -21.99
CA ARG A 100 -4.31 -4.94 -23.14
C ARG A 100 -3.56 -4.19 -24.23
N GLU A 101 -3.97 -2.96 -24.57
CA GLU A 101 -3.30 -2.13 -25.57
C GLU A 101 -1.87 -1.74 -25.16
N LEU A 102 -1.62 -1.53 -23.87
CA LEU A 102 -0.30 -1.18 -23.34
C LEU A 102 0.64 -2.39 -23.18
N ASN A 103 0.28 -3.56 -23.73
CA ASN A 103 0.94 -4.84 -23.49
C ASN A 103 1.18 -5.07 -21.98
N ALA A 104 0.20 -4.69 -21.16
CA ALA A 104 0.26 -4.97 -19.74
C ALA A 104 0.43 -6.47 -19.55
N PRO A 105 1.30 -6.88 -18.61
CA PRO A 105 1.48 -8.29 -18.37
C PRO A 105 0.14 -8.89 -17.92
N THR A 106 -0.18 -10.09 -18.40
CA THR A 106 -1.51 -10.72 -18.29
C THR A 106 -2.03 -10.80 -16.85
N TRP A 107 -1.14 -10.86 -15.86
CA TRP A 107 -1.48 -10.85 -14.43
C TRP A 107 -2.10 -9.53 -13.92
N LEU A 108 -1.91 -8.42 -14.65
CA LEU A 108 -2.49 -7.10 -14.37
C LEU A 108 -3.93 -6.98 -14.89
N VAL A 109 -4.34 -7.90 -15.78
CA VAL A 109 -5.59 -7.86 -16.57
C VAL A 109 -6.50 -9.06 -16.27
N ALA A 110 -5.98 -10.16 -15.71
CA ALA A 110 -6.75 -11.38 -15.51
C ALA A 110 -7.87 -11.23 -14.47
N PRO A 111 -9.08 -11.78 -14.73
CA PRO A 111 -10.16 -11.84 -13.74
C PRO A 111 -9.72 -12.65 -12.51
N ARG A 112 -10.19 -12.22 -11.33
CA ARG A 112 -9.78 -12.74 -10.01
C ARG A 112 -9.88 -14.27 -9.84
N THR A 113 -10.57 -14.97 -10.73
CA THR A 113 -10.87 -16.40 -10.63
C THR A 113 -9.97 -17.32 -11.45
N GLU A 114 -9.19 -16.82 -12.41
CA GLU A 114 -8.34 -17.67 -13.26
C GLU A 114 -6.94 -17.05 -13.42
N ARG A 115 -6.11 -17.18 -12.37
CA ARG A 115 -4.66 -17.04 -12.53
C ARG A 115 -4.08 -18.37 -13.01
N PRO A 116 -3.51 -18.46 -14.22
CA PRO A 116 -2.78 -19.65 -14.64
C PRO A 116 -1.53 -19.82 -13.77
N ALA A 117 -1.19 -21.07 -13.48
CA ALA A 117 -0.09 -21.46 -12.60
C ALA A 117 1.26 -20.89 -13.07
N HIS A 118 1.68 -19.77 -12.49
CA HIS A 118 3.02 -19.21 -12.65
C HIS A 118 3.98 -19.85 -11.63
N HIS A 119 5.22 -20.06 -12.07
CA HIS A 119 6.31 -20.62 -11.27
C HIS A 119 6.43 -19.92 -9.90
N PRO A 120 6.73 -20.66 -8.82
CA PRO A 120 6.69 -20.16 -7.43
C PRO A 120 7.64 -18.98 -7.13
N SER A 121 8.52 -18.60 -8.06
CA SER A 121 9.45 -17.47 -7.93
C SER A 121 8.85 -16.10 -8.26
N SER A 122 7.82 -15.97 -9.12
CA SER A 122 7.37 -14.63 -9.57
C SER A 122 6.44 -13.93 -8.56
N GLN A 123 5.46 -14.64 -8.00
CA GLN A 123 4.53 -14.06 -7.03
C GLN A 123 5.24 -13.58 -5.76
N ALA A 124 6.16 -14.40 -5.24
CA ALA A 124 6.97 -14.03 -4.08
C ALA A 124 7.82 -12.79 -4.36
N GLN A 125 8.29 -12.62 -5.60
CA GLN A 125 9.10 -11.49 -6.01
C GLN A 125 8.28 -10.20 -6.18
N ASP A 126 7.04 -10.31 -6.63
CA ASP A 126 6.12 -9.17 -6.69
C ASP A 126 5.71 -8.70 -5.29
N ILE A 127 5.39 -9.64 -4.39
CA ILE A 127 5.11 -9.34 -2.98
C ILE A 127 6.34 -8.69 -2.32
N ALA A 128 7.52 -9.28 -2.52
CA ALA A 128 8.77 -8.74 -2.01
C ALA A 128 8.98 -7.28 -2.46
N ARG A 129 8.81 -6.99 -3.75
CA ARG A 129 8.95 -5.62 -4.27
C ARG A 129 7.92 -4.66 -3.72
N ALA A 130 6.66 -5.08 -3.57
CA ALA A 130 5.59 -4.26 -3.03
C ALA A 130 5.88 -3.78 -1.59
N HIS A 131 6.59 -4.60 -0.81
CA HIS A 131 6.97 -4.30 0.57
C HIS A 131 8.42 -3.86 0.74
N GLY A 132 9.07 -3.42 -0.35
CA GLY A 132 10.41 -2.80 -0.31
C GLY A 132 11.59 -3.77 -0.19
N PHE A 133 11.38 -5.08 -0.36
CA PHE A 133 12.47 -6.05 -0.40
C PHE A 133 13.23 -5.96 -1.72
N LEU A 134 14.54 -5.71 -1.64
CA LEU A 134 15.46 -5.75 -2.76
C LEU A 134 16.15 -7.11 -2.84
N THR A 135 15.44 -8.13 -3.33
CA THR A 135 15.98 -9.49 -3.42
C THR A 135 15.55 -10.22 -4.69
N GLN A 136 16.43 -11.11 -5.13
CA GLN A 136 16.13 -12.15 -6.14
C GLN A 136 16.43 -13.56 -5.58
N HIS A 137 16.89 -13.64 -4.33
CA HIS A 137 17.35 -14.88 -3.74
C HIS A 137 16.16 -15.74 -3.31
N ALA A 138 16.08 -16.96 -3.84
CA ALA A 138 14.92 -17.85 -3.68
C ALA A 138 14.53 -18.10 -2.21
N ARG A 139 15.51 -18.20 -1.30
CA ARG A 139 15.22 -18.39 0.14
C ARG A 139 14.53 -17.19 0.78
N THR A 140 14.92 -15.96 0.42
CA THR A 140 14.28 -14.75 0.94
C THR A 140 12.88 -14.61 0.37
N LEU A 141 12.71 -14.93 -0.92
CA LEU A 141 11.40 -14.95 -1.56
C LEU A 141 10.46 -15.97 -0.90
N ASP A 142 10.96 -17.15 -0.52
CA ASP A 142 10.17 -18.15 0.21
C ASP A 142 9.73 -17.64 1.60
N VAL A 143 10.60 -16.92 2.32
CA VAL A 143 10.24 -16.29 3.59
C VAL A 143 9.15 -15.23 3.40
N VAL A 144 9.29 -14.37 2.39
CA VAL A 144 8.28 -13.34 2.08
C VAL A 144 6.93 -13.99 1.73
N ARG A 145 6.93 -15.05 0.92
CA ARG A 145 5.72 -15.81 0.58
C ARG A 145 5.07 -16.44 1.82
N LYS A 146 5.85 -17.08 2.69
CA LYS A 146 5.32 -17.63 3.95
C LYS A 146 4.73 -16.55 4.84
N ALA A 147 5.42 -15.42 4.96
CA ALA A 147 4.94 -14.31 5.75
C ALA A 147 3.64 -13.72 5.17
N SER A 148 3.48 -13.66 3.84
CA SER A 148 2.25 -13.18 3.21
C SER A 148 1.07 -14.11 3.44
N GLU A 149 1.29 -15.43 3.44
CA GLU A 149 0.29 -16.44 3.81
C GLU A 149 -0.18 -16.28 5.26
N LEU A 150 0.68 -15.79 6.14
CA LEU A 150 0.37 -15.58 7.57
C LEU A 150 -0.39 -14.28 7.86
N LEU A 151 -0.38 -13.28 6.96
CA LEU A 151 -0.99 -11.96 7.20
C LEU A 151 -2.46 -12.05 7.62
N SER A 152 -3.22 -12.95 6.99
CA SER A 152 -4.66 -13.09 7.26
C SER A 152 -4.98 -14.11 8.37
N THR A 153 -3.96 -14.61 9.08
CA THR A 153 -4.12 -15.66 10.10
C THR A 153 -4.00 -15.09 11.51
N PRO A 154 -4.68 -15.67 12.51
CA PRO A 154 -4.48 -15.28 13.92
C PRO A 154 -3.23 -15.94 14.54
N ALA A 155 -2.30 -16.46 13.72
CA ALA A 155 -1.15 -17.19 14.20
C ALA A 155 -0.12 -16.24 14.84
N ARG A 156 0.49 -16.68 15.94
CA ARG A 156 1.66 -16.00 16.52
C ARG A 156 2.89 -16.30 15.68
N VAL A 157 3.58 -15.26 15.22
CA VAL A 157 4.74 -15.38 14.32
C VAL A 157 6.02 -15.01 15.06
N LEU A 158 7.03 -15.87 14.98
CA LEU A 158 8.36 -15.60 15.51
C LEU A 158 9.33 -15.32 14.35
N LEU A 159 9.93 -14.14 14.33
CA LEU A 159 10.93 -13.75 13.33
C LEU A 159 12.35 -14.00 13.85
N GLN A 160 13.02 -14.99 13.29
CA GLN A 160 14.40 -15.36 13.67
C GLN A 160 15.41 -14.97 12.57
N GLY A 161 16.64 -14.70 13.01
CA GLY A 161 17.75 -14.27 12.15
C GLY A 161 18.76 -13.44 12.93
N GLU A 162 19.85 -13.04 12.29
CA GLU A 162 20.84 -12.17 12.91
C GLU A 162 20.38 -10.70 12.93
N THR A 163 21.09 -9.85 13.65
CA THR A 163 20.84 -8.40 13.65
C THR A 163 21.14 -7.82 12.26
N GLY A 164 20.28 -6.95 11.75
CA GLY A 164 20.48 -6.28 10.45
C GLY A 164 20.07 -7.07 9.21
N VAL A 165 19.53 -8.29 9.33
CA VAL A 165 19.09 -9.10 8.16
C VAL A 165 17.75 -8.66 7.53
N GLY A 166 17.16 -7.57 8.02
CA GLY A 166 15.93 -7.00 7.48
C GLY A 166 14.63 -7.57 8.05
N LYS A 167 14.62 -8.11 9.28
CA LYS A 167 13.38 -8.56 9.95
C LYS A 167 12.31 -7.46 10.03
N ASN A 168 12.73 -6.21 10.18
CA ASN A 168 11.84 -5.05 10.24
C ASN A 168 11.08 -4.84 8.93
N LEU A 169 11.59 -5.29 7.77
CA LEU A 169 10.84 -5.27 6.51
C LEU A 169 9.66 -6.25 6.53
N LEU A 170 9.81 -7.41 7.20
CA LEU A 170 8.69 -8.32 7.41
C LEU A 170 7.68 -7.69 8.36
N ALA A 171 8.11 -7.07 9.46
CA ALA A 171 7.21 -6.34 10.35
C ALA A 171 6.46 -5.20 9.64
N TYR A 172 7.14 -4.47 8.75
CA TYR A 172 6.52 -3.45 7.91
C TYR A 172 5.43 -4.02 7.00
N MET A 173 5.62 -5.23 6.45
CA MET A 173 4.59 -5.91 5.67
C MET A 173 3.33 -6.20 6.52
N PHE A 174 3.46 -6.68 7.76
CA PHE A 174 2.33 -6.86 8.67
C PHE A 174 1.66 -5.53 9.03
N ARG A 175 2.46 -4.47 9.25
CA ARG A 175 1.96 -3.12 9.54
C ARG A 175 1.10 -2.56 8.42
N THR A 176 1.58 -2.62 7.18
CA THR A 176 0.83 -2.14 6.02
C THR A 176 -0.50 -2.88 5.91
N PHE A 177 -0.49 -4.19 6.12
CA PHE A 177 -1.70 -5.00 6.08
C PHE A 177 -2.74 -4.61 7.14
N GLU A 178 -2.34 -4.36 8.39
CA GLU A 178 -3.29 -3.92 9.43
C GLU A 178 -3.82 -2.50 9.16
N ILE A 179 -2.97 -1.59 8.68
CA ILE A 179 -3.37 -0.23 8.31
C ILE A 179 -4.42 -0.24 7.21
N GLU A 180 -4.25 -1.08 6.17
CA GLU A 180 -5.22 -1.25 5.09
C GLU A 180 -6.57 -1.80 5.58
N ARG A 181 -6.55 -2.56 6.69
CA ARG A 181 -7.76 -3.08 7.35
C ARG A 181 -8.36 -2.11 8.37
N GLY A 182 -7.76 -0.95 8.58
CA GLY A 182 -8.17 0.02 9.60
C GLY A 182 -7.99 -0.49 11.03
N ARG A 183 -6.99 -1.35 11.27
CA ARG A 183 -6.69 -1.98 12.56
C ARG A 183 -5.38 -1.44 13.15
N PRO A 184 -5.21 -1.43 14.48
CA PRO A 184 -3.98 -0.95 15.09
C PRO A 184 -2.80 -1.88 14.80
N PHE A 185 -1.63 -1.29 14.62
CA PHE A 185 -0.35 -2.01 14.62
C PHE A 185 0.57 -1.34 15.63
N VAL A 186 0.86 -2.03 16.74
CA VAL A 186 1.67 -1.50 17.83
C VAL A 186 3.04 -2.15 17.80
N GLU A 187 4.08 -1.35 17.59
CA GLU A 187 5.46 -1.79 17.61
C GLU A 187 6.12 -1.42 18.94
N VAL A 188 6.72 -2.41 19.59
CA VAL A 188 7.41 -2.25 20.87
C VAL A 188 8.82 -2.78 20.73
N ASN A 189 9.79 -1.92 21.03
CA ASN A 189 11.14 -2.40 21.21
C ASN A 189 11.36 -2.84 22.66
N CYS A 190 11.49 -4.15 22.90
CA CYS A 190 11.59 -4.71 24.25
C CYS A 190 12.82 -4.22 25.01
N THR A 191 13.94 -3.94 24.33
CA THR A 191 15.17 -3.42 24.94
C THR A 191 15.05 -1.98 25.44
N SER A 192 14.04 -1.25 24.97
CA SER A 192 13.78 0.13 25.40
C SER A 192 12.91 0.24 26.66
N LEU A 193 12.27 -0.87 27.08
CA LEU A 193 11.43 -0.89 28.26
C LEU A 193 12.29 -1.07 29.52
N PRO A 194 12.15 -0.22 30.55
CA PRO A 194 12.83 -0.41 31.83
C PRO A 194 12.38 -1.72 32.47
N GLY A 195 13.32 -2.57 32.89
CA GLY A 195 13.04 -3.92 33.43
C GLY A 195 11.95 -3.93 34.51
N ASP A 196 12.03 -3.00 35.47
CA ASP A 196 11.08 -2.89 36.58
C ASP A 196 9.67 -2.41 36.16
N LEU A 197 9.52 -1.89 34.94
CA LEU A 197 8.28 -1.33 34.41
C LEU A 197 7.69 -2.14 33.25
N VAL A 198 8.40 -3.16 32.73
CA VAL A 198 7.96 -3.94 31.56
C VAL A 198 6.52 -4.43 31.70
N GLU A 199 6.17 -5.05 32.83
CA GLU A 199 4.80 -5.53 33.06
C GLU A 199 3.78 -4.39 33.07
N SER A 200 4.10 -3.28 33.73
CA SER A 200 3.20 -2.13 33.86
C SER A 200 3.01 -1.37 32.54
N GLU A 201 4.00 -1.40 31.64
CA GLU A 201 3.88 -0.86 30.28
C GLU A 201 3.06 -1.81 29.38
N LEU A 202 3.37 -3.12 29.42
CA LEU A 202 2.69 -4.10 28.56
C LEU A 202 1.21 -4.28 28.93
N PHE A 203 0.92 -4.44 30.22
CA PHE A 203 -0.41 -4.78 30.72
C PHE A 203 -1.16 -3.60 31.33
N GLY A 204 -0.48 -2.47 31.57
CA GLY A 204 -1.09 -1.35 32.27
C GLY A 204 -1.24 -1.60 33.76
N TYR A 205 -1.89 -0.67 34.44
CA TYR A 205 -2.20 -0.78 35.87
C TYR A 205 -3.35 0.14 36.26
N VAL A 206 -4.08 -0.25 37.30
CA VAL A 206 -5.11 0.59 37.92
C VAL A 206 -4.51 1.44 39.04
N ARG A 207 -5.14 2.59 39.31
CA ARG A 207 -4.76 3.45 40.43
C ARG A 207 -4.71 2.63 41.73
N GLY A 208 -3.56 2.70 42.43
CA GLY A 208 -3.33 1.98 43.68
C GLY A 208 -2.78 0.55 43.52
N ALA A 209 -2.44 0.11 42.31
CA ALA A 209 -1.84 -1.21 42.09
C ALA A 209 -0.46 -1.39 42.77
N PHE A 210 0.30 -0.31 42.94
CA PHE A 210 1.58 -0.28 43.66
C PHE A 210 1.84 1.12 44.27
N THR A 211 2.84 1.22 45.15
CA THR A 211 3.28 2.49 45.72
C THR A 211 3.82 3.42 44.62
N GLY A 212 3.06 4.46 44.27
CA GLY A 212 3.36 5.38 43.18
C GLY A 212 2.34 5.36 42.03
N ALA A 213 1.42 4.40 42.00
CA ALA A 213 0.35 4.31 40.99
C ALA A 213 -0.77 5.35 41.24
N ALA A 214 -0.45 6.63 40.99
CA ALA A 214 -1.37 7.76 41.21
C ALA A 214 -2.55 7.81 40.22
N ILE A 215 -2.37 7.22 39.04
CA ILE A 215 -3.36 7.19 37.96
C ILE A 215 -3.55 5.76 37.44
N THR A 216 -4.65 5.51 36.74
CA THR A 216 -4.82 4.30 35.92
C THR A 216 -4.17 4.52 34.56
N LYS A 217 -3.43 3.53 34.08
CA LYS A 217 -2.77 3.52 32.77
C LYS A 217 -3.17 2.26 32.00
N ARG A 218 -3.54 2.41 30.73
CA ARG A 218 -3.79 1.28 29.82
C ARG A 218 -2.47 0.65 29.36
N GLY A 219 -2.49 -0.67 29.16
CA GLY A 219 -1.36 -1.42 28.64
C GLY A 219 -1.23 -1.33 27.13
N ILE A 220 -0.02 -1.56 26.64
CA ILE A 220 0.28 -1.67 25.21
C ILE A 220 -0.57 -2.76 24.53
N PHE A 221 -0.83 -3.88 25.21
CA PHE A 221 -1.71 -4.92 24.66
C PHE A 221 -3.14 -4.43 24.43
N GLU A 222 -3.64 -3.53 25.29
CA GLU A 222 -4.97 -2.91 25.09
C GLU A 222 -4.95 -1.92 23.93
N ASP A 223 -3.86 -1.17 23.76
CA ASP A 223 -3.69 -0.26 22.61
C ASP A 223 -3.60 -1.02 21.27
N ALA A 224 -3.21 -2.30 21.29
CA ALA A 224 -3.16 -3.18 20.13
C ALA A 224 -4.45 -3.99 19.90
N ASP A 225 -5.49 -3.78 20.71
CA ASP A 225 -6.72 -4.59 20.63
C ASP A 225 -7.38 -4.51 19.24
N GLY A 226 -7.84 -5.66 18.75
CA GLY A 226 -8.41 -5.80 17.41
C GLY A 226 -7.41 -5.69 16.24
N GLY A 227 -6.10 -5.55 16.51
CA GLY A 227 -5.05 -5.47 15.51
C GLY A 227 -3.86 -6.39 15.79
N THR A 228 -2.64 -5.90 15.56
CA THR A 228 -1.40 -6.68 15.72
C THR A 228 -0.40 -5.95 16.61
N ILE A 229 0.29 -6.69 17.48
CA ILE A 229 1.45 -6.21 18.24
C ILE A 229 2.73 -6.86 17.73
N PHE A 230 3.76 -6.05 17.48
CA PHE A 230 5.09 -6.51 17.10
C PHE A 230 6.08 -6.22 18.24
N LEU A 231 6.65 -7.29 18.79
CA LEU A 231 7.62 -7.25 19.88
C LEU A 231 9.01 -7.47 19.29
N ASN A 232 9.75 -6.37 19.09
CA ASN A 232 11.12 -6.44 18.61
C ASN A 232 12.07 -6.79 19.76
N GLU A 233 13.10 -7.60 19.48
CA GLU A 233 14.15 -7.99 20.45
C GLU A 233 13.61 -8.73 21.69
N ILE A 234 12.58 -9.56 21.55
CA ILE A 234 11.95 -10.34 22.66
C ILE A 234 12.82 -11.47 23.27
N GLY A 235 14.14 -11.39 23.15
CA GLY A 235 15.05 -12.38 23.72
C GLY A 235 16.44 -11.83 24.04
N GLU A 236 16.65 -10.54 23.84
CA GLU A 236 17.77 -9.78 24.44
C GLU A 236 17.33 -9.22 25.79
#